data_AF-A0A3B5R2H3-F1
#
_entry.id   AF-A0A3B5R2H3-F1
#
_cell.length_a   1.000
_cell.length_b   1.000
_cell.length_c   1.000
_cell.angle_alpha   90.00
_cell.angle_beta   90.00
_cell.angle_gamma   90.00
#
_symmetry.space_group_name_H-M   'P 1'
#
loop_
_entity.id
_entity.type
_entity.pdbx_description
1 polymer ?
#
loop_
_entity_poly.entity_id
_entity_poly.type
_entity_poly.pdbx_seq_one_letter_code
_entity_poly.pdbx_strand_id
1 'polypeptide(L)'
;MFALTSVLRTSSFRSCSRLSCLRKPPLRRISSKMSSDSHWLSPTDRDQLVMELRATGWMEVEDRDAIFKELHFKTFNQAFGFMSRVALQAEKMNHHPEWFNVYNKVQITLTTHDCGGISKRDVKMAKFIDKIALSM
;
A
#
# COMPACT_ATOMS: atom_id res chain seq x y z
N MET A 1 23.58 -48.41 -17.01
CA MET A 1 24.19 -49.67 -16.51
C MET A 1 24.47 -49.40 -15.03
N PHE A 2 23.74 -49.86 -14.01
CA PHE A 2 23.10 -51.15 -13.69
C PHE A 2 21.75 -50.87 -12.95
N ALA A 3 20.60 -51.43 -13.33
CA ALA A 3 19.99 -52.71 -12.87
C ALA A 3 19.81 -52.79 -11.33
N LEU A 4 18.59 -52.52 -10.83
CA LEU A 4 17.54 -53.48 -10.41
C LEU A 4 17.85 -54.22 -9.09
N THR A 5 16.98 -54.08 -8.09
CA THR A 5 16.19 -55.21 -7.55
C THR A 5 15.12 -54.75 -6.56
N SER A 6 13.91 -55.21 -6.84
CA SER A 6 12.71 -55.20 -6.00
C SER A 6 12.77 -56.37 -5.02
N VAL A 7 12.33 -56.17 -3.78
CA VAL A 7 11.81 -57.25 -2.94
C VAL A 7 10.54 -56.77 -2.24
N LEU A 8 9.43 -57.39 -2.64
CA LEU A 8 8.14 -57.38 -1.96
C LEU A 8 8.21 -58.27 -0.71
N ARG A 9 7.63 -57.83 0.42
CA ARG A 9 6.98 -58.76 1.34
C ARG A 9 5.84 -58.11 2.13
N THR A 10 4.67 -58.73 1.95
CA THR A 10 3.45 -58.71 2.77
C THR A 10 3.80 -59.01 4.24
N SER A 11 3.06 -58.63 5.29
CA SER A 11 1.61 -58.66 5.53
C SER A 11 1.39 -58.15 6.96
N SER A 12 0.30 -57.44 7.25
CA SER A 12 -0.67 -57.82 8.29
C SER A 12 -1.60 -56.64 8.57
N PHE A 13 -2.87 -56.82 8.19
CA PHE A 13 -3.97 -55.99 8.62
C PHE A 13 -4.15 -56.11 10.13
N ARG A 14 -4.08 -54.98 10.85
CA ARG A 14 -4.77 -54.83 12.13
C ARG A 14 -5.72 -53.64 12.01
N SER A 15 -7.00 -53.97 11.98
CA SER A 15 -8.11 -53.06 12.22
C SER A 15 -7.92 -52.40 13.59
N CYS A 16 -7.94 -51.07 13.62
CA CYS A 16 -8.20 -50.32 14.84
C CYS A 16 -9.20 -49.21 14.53
N SER A 17 -10.45 -49.56 14.71
CA SER A 17 -11.59 -48.66 14.80
C SER A 17 -11.45 -47.67 15.96
N ARG A 18 -11.46 -46.37 15.66
CA ARG A 18 -12.21 -45.34 16.41
C ARG A 18 -12.17 -44.02 15.65
N LEU A 19 -13.25 -43.75 14.93
CA LEU A 19 -13.62 -42.39 14.56
C LEU A 19 -13.86 -41.59 15.85
N SER A 20 -12.99 -40.65 16.16
CA SER A 20 -13.35 -39.49 16.98
C SER A 20 -13.45 -38.29 16.05
N CYS A 21 -14.68 -37.89 15.74
CA CYS A 21 -14.98 -36.60 15.15
C CYS A 21 -14.44 -35.50 16.08
N LEU A 22 -13.25 -35.00 15.79
CA LEU A 22 -12.78 -33.73 16.32
C LEU A 22 -13.68 -32.65 15.72
N ARG A 23 -14.66 -32.20 16.52
CA ARG A 23 -15.48 -31.03 16.20
C ARG A 23 -14.54 -29.84 16.10
N LYS A 24 -14.28 -29.37 14.87
CA LYS A 24 -13.59 -28.10 14.63
C LYS A 24 -14.39 -27.01 15.36
N PRO A 25 -13.75 -26.14 16.17
CA PRO A 25 -14.44 -25.01 16.77
C PRO A 25 -14.99 -24.12 15.65
N PRO A 26 -16.14 -23.44 15.88
CA PRO A 26 -16.72 -22.59 14.86
C PRO A 26 -15.69 -21.52 14.50
N LEU A 27 -15.37 -21.42 13.20
CA LEU A 27 -14.59 -20.32 12.67
C LEU A 27 -15.30 -19.03 13.07
N ARG A 28 -14.72 -18.32 14.04
CA ARG A 28 -15.16 -16.97 14.37
C ARG A 28 -14.90 -16.15 13.12
N ARG A 29 -15.98 -15.74 12.45
CA ARG A 29 -15.92 -14.84 11.31
C ARG A 29 -15.30 -13.55 11.83
N ILE A 30 -13.99 -13.39 11.63
CA ILE A 30 -13.32 -12.11 11.80
C ILE A 30 -13.90 -11.27 10.67
N SER A 31 -14.94 -10.50 10.99
CA SER A 31 -15.35 -9.41 10.13
C SER A 31 -14.16 -8.44 10.13
N SER A 32 -13.32 -8.55 9.11
CA SER A 32 -12.29 -7.55 8.85
C SER A 32 -13.05 -6.25 8.62
N LYS A 33 -13.09 -5.41 9.65
CA LYS A 33 -13.51 -4.02 9.52
C LYS A 33 -12.58 -3.42 8.45
N MET A 34 -13.04 -3.35 7.20
CA MET A 34 -12.29 -2.69 6.14
C MET A 34 -11.91 -1.31 6.68
N SER A 35 -10.61 -1.03 6.72
CA SER A 35 -10.10 0.23 7.24
C SER A 35 -10.77 1.36 6.45
N SER A 36 -11.51 2.23 7.15
CA SER A 36 -12.24 3.36 6.57
C SER A 36 -11.37 4.30 5.75
N ASP A 37 -10.05 4.17 5.87
CA ASP A 37 -9.06 4.99 5.19
C ASP A 37 -8.79 4.53 3.75
N SER A 38 -9.24 3.33 3.38
CA SER A 38 -9.04 2.75 2.04
C SER A 38 -10.19 3.02 1.07
N HIS A 39 -11.23 3.72 1.52
CA HIS A 39 -12.38 4.10 0.71
C HIS A 39 -12.16 5.49 0.12
N TRP A 40 -12.71 5.75 -1.08
CA TRP A 40 -12.65 7.08 -1.70
C TRP A 40 -13.25 8.15 -0.79
N LEU A 41 -12.75 9.38 -0.91
CA LEU A 41 -13.25 10.52 -0.13
C LEU A 41 -14.74 10.77 -0.41
N SER A 42 -15.52 11.06 0.63
CA SER A 42 -16.87 11.60 0.45
C SER A 42 -16.80 12.96 -0.25
N PRO A 43 -17.85 13.41 -0.95
CA PRO A 43 -17.84 14.72 -1.60
C PRO A 43 -17.47 15.87 -0.63
N THR A 44 -18.01 15.85 0.59
CA THR A 44 -17.70 16.84 1.62
C THR A 44 -16.24 16.77 2.09
N ASP A 45 -15.72 15.57 2.34
CA ASP A 45 -14.31 15.39 2.72
C ASP A 45 -13.38 15.82 1.58
N ARG A 46 -13.77 15.54 0.33
CA ARG A 46 -13.01 15.89 -0.86
C ARG A 46 -12.89 17.41 -1.00
N ASP A 47 -14.02 18.12 -0.96
CA ASP A 47 -14.06 19.57 -1.08
C ASP A 47 -13.16 20.25 -0.04
N GLN A 48 -13.23 19.80 1.22
CA GLN A 48 -12.42 20.36 2.29
C GLN A 48 -10.92 19.99 2.14
N LEU A 49 -10.61 18.70 2.06
CA LEU A 49 -9.23 18.22 2.15
C LEU A 49 -8.44 18.52 0.87
N VAL A 50 -9.06 18.42 -0.31
CA VAL A 50 -8.40 18.75 -1.57
C VAL A 50 -8.20 20.26 -1.69
N MET A 51 -9.12 21.09 -1.19
CA MET A 51 -8.93 22.54 -1.14
C MET A 51 -7.73 22.94 -0.27
N GLU A 52 -7.55 22.29 0.90
CA GLU A 52 -6.35 22.50 1.74
C GLU A 52 -5.05 22.16 0.98
N LEU A 53 -5.03 21.05 0.24
CA LEU A 53 -3.85 20.63 -0.53
C LEU A 53 -3.58 21.55 -1.73
N ARG A 54 -4.62 22.10 -2.36
CA ARG A 54 -4.47 23.13 -3.40
C ARG A 54 -3.77 24.38 -2.87
N ALA A 55 -4.07 24.78 -1.63
CA ALA A 55 -3.40 25.92 -1.01
C ALA A 55 -1.88 25.70 -0.81
N THR A 56 -1.42 24.45 -0.77
CA THR A 56 0.01 24.10 -0.70
C THR A 56 0.60 23.71 -2.06
N GLY A 57 -0.15 23.85 -3.17
CA GLY A 57 0.35 23.64 -4.53
C GLY A 57 0.13 22.23 -5.10
N TRP A 58 -0.72 21.40 -4.48
CA TRP A 58 -1.21 20.18 -5.13
C TRP A 58 -2.33 20.51 -6.14
N MET A 59 -2.39 19.74 -7.21
CA MET A 59 -3.40 19.88 -8.27
C MET A 59 -4.10 18.55 -8.49
N GLU A 60 -5.35 18.56 -8.93
CA GLU A 60 -6.01 17.32 -9.40
C GLU A 60 -5.56 17.00 -10.83
N VAL A 61 -5.50 15.71 -11.16
CA VAL A 61 -5.19 15.23 -12.51
C VAL A 61 -6.49 15.19 -13.33
N GLU A 62 -6.46 15.73 -14.55
CA GLU A 62 -7.68 15.96 -15.37
C GLU A 62 -8.43 14.66 -15.71
N ASP A 63 -7.71 13.59 -16.05
CA ASP A 63 -8.30 12.31 -16.50
C ASP A 63 -8.19 11.17 -15.48
N ARG A 64 -7.85 11.48 -14.23
CA ARG A 64 -7.62 10.47 -13.20
C ARG A 64 -7.94 11.01 -11.82
N ASP A 65 -8.63 10.22 -11.01
CA ASP A 65 -8.88 10.57 -9.61
C ASP A 65 -7.59 10.45 -8.77
N ALA A 66 -6.75 11.46 -8.88
CA ALA A 66 -5.43 11.56 -8.29
C ALA A 66 -5.05 13.02 -8.04
N ILE A 67 -4.11 13.24 -7.12
CA ILE A 67 -3.48 14.54 -6.91
C ILE A 67 -2.02 14.51 -7.33
N PHE A 68 -1.54 15.63 -7.85
CA PHE A 68 -0.22 15.82 -8.40
C PHE A 68 0.48 17.04 -7.79
N LYS A 69 1.79 16.94 -7.59
CA LYS A 69 2.64 18.09 -7.24
C LYS A 69 4.05 17.91 -7.78
N GLU A 70 4.64 19.00 -8.26
CA GLU A 70 6.05 19.06 -8.64
C GLU A 70 6.85 19.85 -7.59
N LEU A 71 7.95 19.28 -7.14
CA LEU A 71 8.88 19.87 -6.18
C LEU A 71 10.24 20.11 -6.83
N HIS A 72 10.84 21.25 -6.49
CA HIS A 72 12.16 21.67 -6.98
C HIS A 72 13.11 21.86 -5.80
N PHE A 73 14.24 21.15 -5.83
CA PHE A 73 15.31 21.21 -4.84
C PHE A 73 16.52 21.95 -5.41
N LYS A 74 17.53 22.22 -4.58
CA LYS A 74 18.79 22.85 -5.02
C LYS A 74 19.68 21.87 -5.77
N THR A 75 19.71 20.61 -5.36
CA THR A 75 20.59 19.58 -5.92
C THR A 75 19.90 18.22 -5.96
N PHE A 76 20.45 17.29 -6.73
CA PHE A 76 20.02 15.89 -6.73
C PHE A 76 20.15 15.23 -5.34
N ASN A 77 21.21 15.54 -4.59
CA ASN A 77 21.41 14.96 -3.26
C ASN A 77 20.28 15.35 -2.29
N GLN A 78 19.85 16.61 -2.33
CA GLN A 78 18.71 17.09 -1.54
C GLN A 78 17.40 16.43 -1.98
N ALA A 79 17.16 16.34 -3.29
CA ALA A 79 15.97 15.66 -3.84
C ALA A 79 15.90 14.19 -3.41
N PHE A 80 17.00 13.45 -3.53
CA PHE A 80 17.04 12.04 -3.16
C PHE A 80 16.97 11.82 -1.64
N GLY A 81 17.52 12.75 -0.84
CA GLY A 81 17.36 12.77 0.61
C GLY A 81 15.90 12.99 1.03
N PHE A 82 15.18 13.88 0.34
CA PHE A 82 13.73 14.04 0.48
C PHE A 82 12.99 12.75 0.11
N MET A 83 13.28 12.17 -1.06
CA MET A 83 12.65 10.93 -1.54
C MET A 83 12.84 9.78 -0.56
N SER A 84 14.04 9.62 0.00
CA SER A 84 14.34 8.57 0.98
C SER A 84 13.46 8.67 2.23
N ARG A 85 13.20 9.89 2.74
CA ARG A 85 12.30 10.10 3.89
C ARG A 85 10.85 9.77 3.55
N VAL A 86 10.40 10.11 2.34
CA VAL A 86 9.06 9.76 1.84
C VAL A 86 8.92 8.25 1.69
N ALA A 87 9.93 7.55 1.18
CA ALA A 87 9.92 6.10 1.04
C ALA A 87 9.76 5.38 2.39
N LEU A 88 10.47 5.83 3.44
CA LEU A 88 10.32 5.27 4.79
C LEU A 88 8.89 5.44 5.34
N GLN A 89 8.26 6.57 5.06
CA GLN A 89 6.88 6.81 5.47
C GLN A 89 5.88 6.00 4.63
N ALA A 90 6.15 5.83 3.33
CA ALA A 90 5.36 4.99 2.43
C ALA A 90 5.30 3.55 2.92
N GLU A 91 6.43 2.97 3.30
CA GLU A 91 6.51 1.63 3.91
C GLU A 91 5.71 1.55 5.22
N LYS A 92 5.86 2.54 6.10
CA LYS A 92 5.11 2.60 7.37
C LYS A 92 3.60 2.68 7.15
N MET A 93 3.15 3.39 6.11
CA MET A 93 1.73 3.56 5.78
C MET A 93 1.18 2.42 4.92
N ASN A 94 2.06 1.58 4.34
CA ASN A 94 1.73 0.69 3.24
C ASN A 94 0.93 1.42 2.14
N HIS A 95 1.45 2.59 1.73
CA HIS A 95 0.84 3.45 0.72
C HIS A 95 1.95 4.18 -0.05
N HIS A 96 2.11 3.86 -1.32
CA HIS A 96 3.28 4.27 -2.10
C HIS A 96 2.92 5.37 -3.11
N PRO A 97 3.76 6.40 -3.27
CA PRO A 97 3.56 7.39 -4.31
C PRO A 97 3.93 6.82 -5.69
N GLU A 98 3.29 7.35 -6.72
CA GLU A 98 3.84 7.31 -8.08
C GLU A 98 4.70 8.55 -8.27
N TRP A 99 5.95 8.40 -8.72
CA TRP A 99 6.81 9.57 -8.92
C TRP A 99 7.77 9.44 -10.08
N PHE A 100 8.23 10.59 -10.55
CA PHE A 100 9.27 10.75 -11.54
C PHE A 100 10.30 11.75 -11.03
N ASN A 101 11.59 11.42 -11.14
CA ASN A 101 12.67 12.28 -10.70
C ASN A 101 13.69 12.50 -11.82
N VAL A 102 14.04 13.76 -12.06
CA VAL A 102 15.15 14.17 -12.92
C VAL A 102 15.96 15.22 -12.17
N TYR A 103 17.17 14.83 -11.76
CA TYR A 103 18.08 15.69 -11.00
C TYR A 103 17.38 16.28 -9.75
N ASN A 104 17.20 17.60 -9.71
CA ASN A 104 16.62 18.31 -8.58
C ASN A 104 15.08 18.44 -8.63
N LYS A 105 14.42 17.83 -9.62
CA LYS A 105 12.96 17.88 -9.78
C LYS A 105 12.32 16.55 -9.38
N VAL A 106 11.27 16.59 -8.57
CA VAL A 106 10.49 15.42 -8.18
C VAL A 106 9.02 15.68 -8.45
N GLN A 107 8.45 14.93 -9.39
CA GLN A 107 7.03 14.94 -9.72
C GLN A 107 6.36 13.80 -8.97
N ILE A 108 5.29 14.08 -8.25
CA ILE A 108 4.62 13.12 -7.37
C ILE A 108 3.13 13.08 -7.72
N THR A 109 2.61 11.89 -7.95
CA THR A 109 1.18 11.60 -8.10
C THR A 109 0.74 10.67 -6.97
N LEU A 110 -0.38 10.98 -6.32
CA LEU A 110 -0.98 10.18 -5.26
C LEU A 110 -2.40 9.79 -5.64
N THR A 111 -2.69 8.50 -5.55
CA THR A 111 -4.02 7.92 -5.61
C THR A 111 -4.01 6.58 -4.89
N THR A 112 -5.18 6.13 -4.45
CA THR A 112 -5.34 4.84 -3.81
C THR A 112 -5.87 3.83 -4.81
N HIS A 113 -5.00 2.91 -5.25
CA HIS A 113 -5.35 1.87 -6.22
C HIS A 113 -6.51 0.97 -5.76
N ASP A 114 -6.58 0.63 -4.46
CA ASP A 114 -7.62 -0.25 -3.91
C ASP A 114 -9.05 0.26 -4.13
N CYS A 115 -9.24 1.58 -4.12
CA CYS A 115 -10.53 2.22 -4.35
C CYS A 115 -10.62 2.99 -5.68
N GLY A 116 -9.58 2.91 -6.52
CA GLY A 116 -9.52 3.58 -7.82
C GLY A 116 -9.61 5.10 -7.76
N GLY A 117 -9.15 5.73 -6.67
CA GLY A 117 -9.34 7.16 -6.46
C GLY A 117 -8.67 7.74 -5.23
N ILE A 118 -8.91 9.03 -4.96
CA ILE A 118 -8.30 9.74 -3.82
C ILE A 118 -8.95 9.26 -2.52
N SER A 119 -8.12 8.87 -1.55
CA SER A 119 -8.52 8.45 -0.21
C SER A 119 -7.85 9.29 0.89
N LYS A 120 -8.22 9.04 2.14
CA LYS A 120 -7.55 9.62 3.32
C LYS A 120 -6.06 9.26 3.39
N ARG A 121 -5.62 8.16 2.79
CA ARG A 121 -4.21 7.76 2.70
C ARG A 121 -3.41 8.73 1.84
N ASP A 122 -3.97 9.13 0.70
CA ASP A 122 -3.36 10.12 -0.21
C ASP A 122 -3.21 11.48 0.49
N VAL A 123 -4.26 11.94 1.18
CA VAL A 123 -4.22 13.21 1.93
C VAL A 123 -3.16 13.17 3.04
N LYS A 124 -3.08 12.06 3.80
CA LYS A 124 -2.07 11.88 4.85
C LYS A 124 -0.66 11.89 4.26
N MET A 125 -0.45 11.22 3.13
CA MET A 125 0.84 11.18 2.44
C MET A 125 1.23 12.57 1.90
N ALA A 126 0.29 13.28 1.27
CA ALA A 126 0.50 14.63 0.75
C ALA A 126 0.94 15.62 1.86
N LYS A 127 0.24 15.60 3.01
CA LYS A 127 0.59 16.42 4.18
C LYS A 127 1.97 16.06 4.75
N PHE A 128 2.33 14.78 4.75
CA PHE A 128 3.67 14.35 5.15
C PHE A 128 4.74 14.85 4.17
N ILE A 129 4.52 14.70 2.87
CA ILE A 129 5.41 15.20 1.82
C ILE A 129 5.66 16.71 1.99
N ASP A 130 4.61 17.50 2.18
CA ASP A 130 4.73 18.95 2.38
C ASP A 130 5.59 19.26 3.62
N LYS A 131 5.38 18.54 4.72
CA LYS A 131 6.19 18.71 5.94
C LYS A 131 7.68 18.42 5.69
N ILE A 132 8.01 17.36 4.94
CA ILE A 132 9.40 17.03 4.65
C ILE A 132 10.01 18.05 3.67
N ALA A 133 9.26 18.47 2.65
CA ALA A 133 9.70 19.46 1.68
C ALA A 133 10.02 20.82 2.34
N LEU A 134 9.22 21.25 3.33
CA LEU A 134 9.50 22.47 4.10
C LEU A 134 10.75 22.38 4.99
N SER A 135 11.22 21.17 5.29
CA SER A 135 12.39 20.94 6.15
C SER A 135 13.72 20.81 5.38
N MET A 136 13.69 20.99 4.05
CA MET A 136 14.82 20.81 3.14
C MET A 136 15.17 22.13 2.47
#